data_AF-A0A6C1T5P4-F1
#
_entry.id   AF-A0A6C1T5P4-F1
#
_cell.length_a   1.000
_cell.length_b   1.000
_cell.length_c   1.000
_cell.angle_alpha   90.00
_cell.angle_beta   90.00
_cell.angle_gamma   90.00
#
_symmetry.space_group_name_H-M   'P 1'
#
loop_
_entity.id
_entity.type
_entity.pdbx_description
1 polymer ?
#
loop_
_entity_poly.entity_id
_entity_poly.type
_entity_poly.pdbx_seq_one_letter_code
_entity_poly.pdbx_strand_id
1 'polypeptide(L)' 'MDIRVVFARNLKRYRENRGLTQAALAAAMDVDRAHVSAMERGQQNVTLLTLGKVADHL' A
#
# COMPACT_ATOMS: atom_id res chain seq x y z
N MET A 1 -10.37 -15.81 5.91
CA MET A 1 -10.07 -14.37 5.80
C MET A 1 -9.20 -14.18 4.57
N ASP A 2 -9.59 -13.33 3.61
CA ASP A 2 -8.80 -13.10 2.40
C ASP A 2 -7.55 -12.28 2.75
N ILE A 3 -6.36 -12.81 2.44
CA ILE A 3 -5.07 -12.17 2.74
C ILE A 3 -4.94 -10.78 2.12
N ARG A 4 -5.58 -10.53 0.95
CA ARG A 4 -5.56 -9.22 0.29
C ARG A 4 -6.26 -8.15 1.13
N VAL A 5 -7.35 -8.53 1.81
CA VAL A 5 -8.09 -7.62 2.72
C VAL A 5 -7.27 -7.33 3.97
N VAL A 6 -6.54 -8.33 4.49
CA VAL A 6 -5.64 -8.15 5.65
C VAL A 6 -4.52 -7.19 5.31
N PHE A 7 -3.84 -7.43 4.18
CA PHE A 7 -2.79 -6.57 3.68
C PHE A 7 -3.30 -5.14 3.45
N ALA A 8 -4.43 -4.97 2.75
CA ALA A 8 -5.02 -3.67 2.45
C ALA A 8 -5.29 -2.83 3.70
N ARG A 9 -5.89 -3.45 4.73
CA ARG A 9 -6.16 -2.80 6.02
C ARG A 9 -4.88 -2.39 6.75
N ASN A 10 -3.87 -3.27 6.75
CA ASN A 10 -2.59 -3.00 7.39
C ASN A 10 -1.83 -1.88 6.68
N LEU A 11 -1.78 -1.91 5.34
CA LEU A 11 -1.15 -0.86 4.53
C LEU A 11 -1.75 0.52 4.86
N LYS A 12 -3.09 0.63 4.81
CA LYS A 12 -3.78 1.88 5.13
C LYS A 12 -3.47 2.35 6.55
N ARG A 13 -3.55 1.44 7.54
CA ARG A 13 -3.27 1.75 8.94
C ARG A 13 -1.84 2.28 9.13
N TYR A 14 -0.83 1.61 8.58
CA TYR A 14 0.56 2.04 8.75
C TYR A 14 0.85 3.34 8.00
N ARG A 15 0.27 3.53 6.80
CA ARG A 15 0.39 4.79 6.06
C ARG A 15 -0.18 5.97 6.86
N GLU A 16 -1.40 5.81 7.40
CA GLU A 16 -2.08 6.85 8.18
C GLU A 16 -1.36 7.16 9.49
N ASN A 17 -0.84 6.15 10.19
CA ASN A 17 -0.04 6.33 11.40
C ASN A 17 1.23 7.16 11.17
N ARG A 18 1.75 7.20 9.94
CA ARG A 18 2.89 8.03 9.54
C ARG A 18 2.50 9.36 8.90
N GLY A 19 1.21 9.69 8.87
CA GLY A 19 0.71 10.95 8.30
C GLY A 19 0.86 11.05 6.78
N LEU A 20 1.15 9.95 6.08
CA LEU A 20 1.35 9.94 4.64
C LEU A 20 0.00 9.94 3.91
N THR A 21 -0.12 10.69 2.82
CA THR A 21 -1.24 10.53 1.88
C THR A 21 -0.98 9.35 0.93
N GLN A 22 -2.01 8.84 0.25
CA GLN A 22 -1.81 7.83 -0.81
C GLN A 22 -0.86 8.32 -1.89
N ALA A 23 -0.92 9.62 -2.24
CA ALA A 23 -0.04 10.22 -3.24
C ALA A 23 1.42 10.31 -2.75
N ALA A 24 1.63 10.62 -1.47
CA ALA A 24 2.97 10.67 -0.88
C ALA A 24 3.64 9.29 -0.88
N LEU A 25 2.92 8.23 -0.48
CA LEU A 25 3.44 6.86 -0.54
C LEU A 25 3.69 6.41 -1.99
N ALA A 26 2.78 6.74 -2.91
CA ALA A 26 2.93 6.41 -4.32
C ALA A 26 4.17 7.06 -4.94
N ALA A 27 4.42 8.34 -4.63
CA ALA A 27 5.62 9.05 -5.05
C ALA A 27 6.89 8.43 -4.46
N ALA A 28 6.88 8.05 -3.18
CA ALA A 28 8.03 7.40 -2.54
C ALA A 28 8.34 6.02 -3.17
N MET A 29 7.32 5.28 -3.58
CA MET A 29 7.44 3.97 -4.23
C MET A 29 7.68 4.04 -5.74
N ASP A 30 7.68 5.23 -6.34
CA ASP A 30 7.70 5.47 -7.80
C ASP A 30 6.59 4.69 -8.55
N VAL A 31 5.34 4.86 -8.09
CA VAL A 31 4.15 4.26 -8.70
C VAL A 31 3.00 5.25 -8.80
N ASP A 32 1.96 4.90 -9.57
CA ASP A 32 0.75 5.71 -9.63
C ASP A 32 -0.05 5.65 -8.32
N ARG A 33 -0.64 6.78 -7.91
CA ARG A 33 -1.53 6.86 -6.73
C ARG A 33 -2.66 5.84 -6.79
N ALA A 34 -3.23 5.56 -7.97
CA ALA A 34 -4.26 4.56 -8.19
C ALA A 34 -3.79 3.15 -7.82
N HIS A 35 -2.49 2.85 -7.98
CA HIS A 35 -1.91 1.58 -7.54
C HIS A 35 -1.97 1.44 -6.02
N VAL A 36 -1.53 2.46 -5.27
CA VAL A 36 -1.66 2.49 -3.80
C VAL A 36 -3.13 2.42 -3.38
N SER A 37 -4.00 3.12 -4.09
CA SER A 37 -5.44 3.11 -3.84
C SER A 37 -6.06 1.72 -4.04
N ALA A 38 -5.67 0.99 -5.08
CA ALA A 38 -6.15 -0.37 -5.36
C ALA A 38 -5.61 -1.39 -4.34
N MET A 39 -4.36 -1.22 -3.89
CA MET A 39 -3.79 -1.98 -2.78
C MET A 39 -4.57 -1.80 -1.48
N GLU A 40 -4.89 -0.56 -1.10
CA GLU A 40 -5.66 -0.26 0.12
C GLU A 40 -7.13 -0.67 0.07
N ARG A 41 -7.66 -0.95 -1.12
CA ARG A 41 -9.00 -1.54 -1.32
C ARG A 41 -8.97 -3.07 -1.43
N GLY A 42 -7.80 -3.70 -1.38
CA GLY A 42 -7.65 -5.15 -1.54
C GLY A 42 -8.00 -5.66 -2.95
N GLN A 43 -7.99 -4.78 -3.95
CA GLN A 43 -8.37 -5.10 -5.34
C GLN A 43 -7.24 -5.79 -6.11
N GLN A 44 -6.05 -5.90 -5.53
CA GLN A 44 -4.88 -6.50 -6.17
C GLN A 44 -4.29 -7.63 -5.34
N ASN A 45 -3.75 -8.64 -6.03
CA ASN A 45 -2.83 -9.60 -5.43
C ASN A 45 -1.42 -9.01 -5.49
N VAL A 46 -1.00 -8.41 -4.38
CA VAL A 46 0.30 -7.73 -4.28
C VAL A 46 1.43 -8.76 -4.30
N THR A 47 2.42 -8.54 -5.17
CA THR A 47 3.60 -9.41 -5.24
C THR A 47 4.51 -9.18 -4.04
N LEU A 48 5.37 -10.15 -3.73
CA LEU A 48 6.37 -9.97 -2.66
C LEU A 48 7.33 -8.80 -2.94
N LEU A 49 7.63 -8.51 -4.20
CA LEU A 49 8.48 -7.37 -4.58
C LEU A 49 7.79 -6.03 -4.29
N THR A 50 6.49 -5.91 -4.63
CA THR A 50 5.70 -4.73 -4.29
C THR A 50 5.56 -4.57 -2.78
N LEU A 51 5.38 -5.67 -2.04
CA LEU A 51 5.36 -5.66 -0.58
C LEU A 51 6.68 -5.17 0.01
N GLY A 52 7.83 -5.60 -0.56
CA GLY A 52 9.15 -5.09 -0.18
C GLY A 52 9.26 -3.58 -0.36
N LYS A 53 8.90 -3.07 -1.55
CA LYS A 53 8.87 -1.62 -1.81
C LYS A 53 7.97 -0.87 -0.84
N VAL A 54 6.79 -1.42 -0.54
CA VAL A 54 5.89 -0.87 0.47
C VAL A 54 6.58 -0.81 1.83
N ALA A 55 7.31 -1.85 2.24
CA ALA A 55 8.00 -1.87 3.54
C ALA A 55 9.17 -0.86 3.62
N ASP A 56 9.85 -0.60 2.51
CA ASP A 56 10.96 0.35 2.44
C ASP A 56 10.50 1.82 2.48
N HIS A 57 9.26 2.09 2.03
CA HIS A 57 8.72 3.45 1.86
C HIS A 57 7.50 3.77 2.72
N LEU A 58 6.90 2.77 3.37
CA LEU A 58 6.00 2.99 4.49
C LEU A 58 6.82 3.60 5.59
#